data_AF-A0A537A9Z3-F1
#
_entry.id   AF-A0A537A9Z3-F1
#
_cell.length_a   1.000
_cell.length_b   1.000
_cell.length_c   1.000
_cell.angle_alpha   90.00
_cell.angle_beta   90.00
_cell.angle_gamma   90.00
#
_symmetry.space_group_name_H-M   'P 1'
#
loop_
_entity.id
_entity.type
_entity.pdbx_description
1 polymer ?
#
loop_
_entity_poly.entity_id
_entity_poly.type
_entity_poly.pdbx_seq_one_letter_code
_entity_poly.pdbx_strand_id
1 'polypeptide(L)'
;FRCWSLGSAEESEAVLIRRFFDGIEKYTPQLVSWNGSGFDLPVLHYRSLVHGVSAPRYWEQGDEDKDFRYNNYIARYHMRHVDLMDVLSLYQNRGQAPLDDMARLLGFPGKLGLDGSKVWEAYQAGEIESIRNYCATDAANTYLVFQRFQLIRGQCDEEQYRKELQLVRETFAKSGEEHWREFVGRWSR
;
A
#
# COMPACT_ATOMS: atom_id res chain seq x y z
N PHE A 1 -3.84 -0.84 -14.72
CA PHE A 1 -3.96 -0.62 -13.27
C PHE A 1 -5.10 -1.48 -12.69
N ARG A 2 -4.96 -1.98 -11.45
CA ARG A 2 -6.03 -2.70 -10.71
C ARG A 2 -5.89 -2.41 -9.22
N CYS A 3 -6.97 -2.05 -8.54
CA CYS A 3 -7.03 -1.89 -7.08
C CYS A 3 -8.06 -2.89 -6.54
N TRP A 4 -7.67 -3.68 -5.54
CA TRP A 4 -8.54 -4.70 -4.93
C TRP A 4 -7.97 -5.10 -3.57
N SER A 5 -8.84 -5.53 -2.67
CA SER A 5 -8.44 -6.08 -1.36
C SER A 5 -8.15 -7.57 -1.47
N LEU A 6 -7.03 -8.02 -0.89
CA LEU A 6 -6.68 -9.43 -0.85
C LEU A 6 -7.69 -10.22 -0.01
N GLY A 7 -8.29 -11.25 -0.60
CA GLY A 7 -9.23 -12.14 0.08
C GLY A 7 -10.61 -11.55 0.32
N SER A 8 -11.49 -12.30 0.99
CA SER A 8 -12.86 -11.90 1.33
C SER A 8 -13.04 -11.60 2.83
N ALA A 9 -14.18 -11.02 3.21
CA ALA A 9 -14.47 -10.64 4.59
C ALA A 9 -14.68 -11.85 5.52
N GLU A 10 -14.94 -13.02 4.95
CA GLU A 10 -15.26 -14.26 5.64
C GLU A 10 -14.02 -15.15 5.85
N GLU A 11 -12.90 -14.83 5.20
CA GLU A 11 -11.65 -15.58 5.36
C GLU A 11 -11.01 -15.30 6.72
N SER A 12 -10.44 -16.35 7.32
CA SER A 12 -9.74 -16.20 8.60
C SER A 12 -8.43 -15.43 8.41
N GLU A 13 -7.97 -14.79 9.48
CA GLU A 13 -6.71 -14.05 9.49
C GLU A 13 -5.52 -14.90 9.00
N ALA A 14 -5.42 -16.16 9.44
CA ALA A 14 -4.36 -17.08 9.01
C ALA A 14 -4.36 -17.30 7.48
N VAL A 15 -5.55 -17.39 6.88
CA VAL A 15 -5.70 -17.53 5.42
C VAL A 15 -5.27 -16.25 4.72
N LEU A 16 -5.73 -15.09 5.19
CA LEU A 16 -5.38 -13.80 4.58
C LEU A 16 -3.87 -13.53 4.62
N ILE A 17 -3.22 -13.79 5.76
CA ILE A 17 -1.77 -13.63 5.94
C ILE A 17 -1.01 -14.59 5.03
N ARG A 18 -1.43 -15.87 4.96
CA ARG A 18 -0.81 -16.85 4.05
C ARG A 18 -0.92 -16.41 2.61
N ARG A 19 -2.09 -15.96 2.15
CA ARG A 19 -2.29 -15.47 0.78
C ARG A 19 -1.37 -14.29 0.45
N PHE A 20 -1.09 -13.42 1.42
CA PHE A 20 -0.17 -12.31 1.23
C PHE A 20 1.25 -12.82 0.94
N PHE A 21 1.76 -13.70 1.79
CA PHE A 21 3.11 -14.27 1.62
C PHE A 21 3.22 -15.22 0.42
N ASP A 22 2.18 -16.00 0.10
CA ASP A 22 2.12 -16.81 -1.12
C ASP A 22 2.21 -15.93 -2.38
N GLY A 23 1.61 -14.74 -2.35
CA GLY A 23 1.76 -13.75 -3.41
C GLY A 23 3.21 -13.29 -3.58
N ILE A 24 3.92 -13.08 -2.48
CA ILE A 24 5.34 -12.72 -2.49
C ILE A 24 6.19 -13.88 -3.01
N GLU A 25 5.94 -15.09 -2.54
CA GLU A 25 6.61 -16.31 -2.99
C GLU A 25 6.49 -16.47 -4.51
N LYS A 26 5.27 -16.33 -5.03
CA LYS A 26 4.97 -16.56 -6.44
C LYS A 26 5.49 -15.47 -7.38
N TYR A 27 5.38 -14.21 -6.98
CA TYR A 27 5.62 -13.08 -7.89
C TYR A 27 6.85 -12.25 -7.55
N THR A 28 7.38 -12.39 -6.33
CA THR A 28 8.50 -11.58 -5.82
C THR A 28 8.33 -10.07 -6.16
N PRO A 29 7.16 -9.46 -5.86
CA PRO A 29 6.85 -8.10 -6.31
C PRO A 29 7.67 -7.05 -5.54
N GLN A 30 7.72 -5.82 -6.05
CA GLN A 30 8.07 -4.67 -5.21
C GLN A 30 6.87 -4.35 -4.31
N LEU A 31 7.10 -4.26 -3.01
CA LEU A 31 6.11 -3.75 -2.06
C LEU A 31 6.29 -2.24 -1.93
N VAL A 32 5.19 -1.49 -1.96
CA VAL A 32 5.17 -0.04 -1.73
C VAL A 32 4.12 0.25 -0.67
N SER A 33 4.47 1.09 0.31
CA SER A 33 3.60 1.40 1.44
C SER A 33 3.81 2.84 1.92
N TRP A 34 2.90 3.33 2.77
CA TRP A 34 3.08 4.54 3.55
C TRP A 34 3.07 4.16 5.04
N ASN A 35 4.22 4.20 5.71
CA ASN A 35 4.41 3.69 7.08
C ASN A 35 4.27 2.17 7.24
N GLY A 36 4.48 1.39 6.17
CA GLY A 36 4.40 -0.07 6.21
C GLY A 36 5.48 -0.73 7.08
N SER A 37 6.66 -0.11 7.17
CA SER A 37 7.74 -0.59 8.05
C SER A 37 7.43 -0.33 9.52
N GLY A 38 6.70 0.75 9.81
CA GLY A 38 6.34 1.15 11.18
C GLY A 38 5.11 0.44 11.73
N PHE A 39 4.27 -0.13 10.87
CA PHE A 39 3.00 -0.72 11.28
C PHE A 39 2.64 -2.03 10.55
N ASP A 40 2.36 -1.97 9.25
CA ASP A 40 1.75 -3.08 8.50
C ASP A 40 2.58 -4.38 8.53
N LEU A 41 3.87 -4.29 8.18
CA LEU A 41 4.75 -5.46 8.13
C LEU A 41 5.04 -6.04 9.52
N PRO A 42 5.37 -5.24 10.56
CA PRO A 42 5.48 -5.75 11.93
C PRO A 42 4.23 -6.52 12.39
N VAL A 43 3.02 -6.01 12.10
CA VAL A 43 1.78 -6.73 12.43
C VAL A 43 1.74 -8.08 11.71
N LEU A 44 1.99 -8.11 10.40
CA LEU A 44 2.03 -9.36 9.64
C LEU A 44 3.08 -10.34 10.17
N HIS A 45 4.26 -9.87 10.60
CA HIS A 45 5.30 -10.73 11.20
C HIS A 45 4.80 -11.42 12.46
N TYR A 46 4.29 -10.65 13.43
CA TYR A 46 3.83 -11.21 14.69
C TYR A 46 2.61 -12.11 14.50
N ARG A 47 1.70 -11.76 13.61
CA ARG A 47 0.52 -12.60 13.33
C ARG A 47 0.90 -13.86 12.55
N SER A 48 1.91 -13.82 11.69
CA SER A 48 2.49 -15.03 11.08
C SER A 48 3.10 -15.97 12.13
N LEU A 49 3.80 -15.44 13.14
CA LEU A 49 4.33 -16.25 14.24
C LEU A 49 3.21 -16.94 15.02
N VAL A 50 2.12 -16.23 15.32
CA VAL A 50 0.94 -16.80 16.01
C VAL A 50 0.28 -17.91 15.20
N HIS A 51 0.17 -17.73 13.88
CA HIS A 51 -0.54 -18.67 12.98
C HIS A 51 0.36 -19.73 12.34
N GLY A 52 1.67 -19.70 12.58
CA GLY A 52 2.63 -20.60 11.94
C GLY A 52 2.68 -20.45 10.41
N VAL A 53 2.54 -19.24 9.89
CA VAL A 53 2.59 -18.97 8.45
C VAL A 53 4.05 -18.85 7.99
N SER A 54 4.46 -19.71 7.06
CA SER A 54 5.78 -19.68 6.44
C SER A 54 5.85 -18.65 5.31
N ALA A 55 7.01 -17.98 5.18
CA ALA A 55 7.24 -16.93 4.18
C ALA A 55 8.72 -16.87 3.75
N PRO A 56 9.32 -17.94 3.23
CA PRO A 56 10.76 -18.03 3.01
C PRO A 56 11.27 -16.98 2.03
N ARG A 57 10.61 -16.76 0.89
CA ARG A 57 11.01 -15.72 -0.08
C ARG A 57 10.95 -14.31 0.50
N TYR A 58 10.06 -14.06 1.46
CA TYR A 58 9.97 -12.77 2.14
C TYR A 58 11.16 -12.52 3.07
N TRP A 59 11.58 -13.55 3.81
CA TRP A 59 12.67 -13.48 4.79
C TRP A 59 14.07 -13.70 4.20
N GLU A 60 14.17 -14.10 2.94
CA GLU A 60 15.42 -14.23 2.21
C GLU A 60 16.20 -12.89 2.19
N GLN A 61 17.48 -12.94 2.54
CA GLN A 61 18.38 -11.79 2.67
C GLN A 61 19.74 -11.98 1.98
N GLY A 62 19.88 -13.00 1.14
CA GLY A 62 21.12 -13.36 0.44
C GLY A 62 21.71 -14.72 0.81
N ASP A 63 21.03 -15.52 1.63
CA ASP A 63 21.52 -16.79 2.17
C ASP A 63 21.41 -17.90 1.13
N GLU A 64 20.23 -18.10 0.53
CA GLU A 64 20.02 -19.07 -0.55
C GLU A 64 20.04 -18.38 -1.93
N ASP A 65 19.44 -17.19 -2.04
CA ASP A 65 19.42 -16.38 -3.26
C ASP A 65 20.25 -15.09 -3.14
N LYS A 66 21.41 -15.06 -3.82
CA LYS A 66 22.34 -13.91 -3.80
C LYS A 66 21.73 -12.61 -4.32
N ASP A 67 20.68 -12.66 -5.14
CA ASP A 67 20.00 -11.45 -5.65
C ASP A 67 19.29 -10.68 -4.54
N PHE A 68 19.04 -11.31 -3.39
CA PHE A 68 18.42 -10.69 -2.22
C PHE A 68 19.43 -10.02 -1.28
N ARG A 69 20.73 -10.22 -1.49
CA ARG A 69 21.78 -9.66 -0.63
C ARG A 69 21.72 -8.13 -0.53
N TYR A 70 21.44 -7.45 -1.64
CA TYR A 70 21.38 -5.99 -1.72
C TYR A 70 20.01 -5.45 -2.14
N ASN A 71 19.00 -6.33 -2.20
CA ASN A 71 17.63 -5.95 -2.52
C ASN A 71 16.66 -7.01 -1.97
N ASN A 72 16.23 -6.87 -0.71
CA ASN A 72 15.30 -7.77 -0.02
C ASN A 72 14.21 -6.98 0.71
N TYR A 73 13.22 -7.67 1.28
CA TYR A 73 12.07 -7.04 1.93
C TYR A 73 12.32 -6.56 3.36
N ILE A 74 13.42 -6.96 4.00
CA ILE A 74 13.68 -6.72 5.43
C ILE A 74 14.59 -5.51 5.64
N ALA A 75 15.60 -5.37 4.78
CA ALA A 75 16.57 -4.30 4.89
C ALA A 75 15.96 -2.95 4.50
N ARG A 76 15.97 -2.03 5.47
CA ARG A 76 15.34 -0.70 5.41
C ARG A 76 15.72 0.15 4.19
N TYR A 77 16.96 0.05 3.73
CA TYR A 77 17.51 0.93 2.68
C TYR A 77 17.47 0.32 1.28
N HIS A 78 16.86 -0.86 1.14
CA HIS A 78 16.66 -1.50 -0.14
C HIS A 78 15.34 -1.05 -0.78
N MET A 79 15.17 -1.36 -2.07
CA MET A 79 14.02 -0.90 -2.85
C MET A 79 12.99 -2.00 -3.13
N ARG A 80 13.18 -3.23 -2.61
CA ARG A 80 12.20 -4.31 -2.80
C ARG A 80 10.95 -4.08 -1.95
N HIS A 81 11.12 -3.52 -0.75
CA HIS A 81 10.06 -2.84 -0.03
C HIS A 81 10.40 -1.35 0.05
N VAL A 82 9.48 -0.50 -0.41
CA VAL A 82 9.61 0.96 -0.40
C VAL A 82 8.54 1.51 0.55
N ASP A 83 8.95 1.87 1.75
CA ASP A 83 8.14 2.73 2.61
C ASP A 83 8.34 4.18 2.20
N LEU A 84 7.36 4.74 1.49
CA LEU A 84 7.43 6.09 0.95
C LEU A 84 7.60 7.14 2.04
N MET A 85 6.92 6.96 3.18
CA MET A 85 7.01 7.92 4.28
C MET A 85 8.43 7.95 4.82
N ASP A 86 9.03 6.77 5.03
CA ASP A 86 10.38 6.62 5.58
C ASP A 86 11.45 7.15 4.63
N VAL A 87 11.34 6.83 3.33
CA VAL A 87 12.28 7.32 2.31
C VAL A 87 12.19 8.83 2.13
N LEU A 88 10.97 9.38 2.02
CA LEU A 88 10.76 10.83 1.82
C LEU A 88 11.15 11.64 3.05
N SER A 89 11.01 11.08 4.26
CA SER A 89 11.44 11.74 5.50
C SER A 89 12.94 11.56 5.79
N LEU A 90 13.73 11.02 4.85
CA LEU A 90 15.15 10.68 5.03
C LEU A 90 15.39 9.86 6.31
N TYR A 91 14.48 8.93 6.60
CA TYR A 91 14.55 8.04 7.75
C TYR A 91 14.44 8.77 9.11
N GLN A 92 14.03 10.04 9.11
CA GLN A 92 13.87 10.88 10.30
C GLN A 92 12.39 10.97 10.72
N ASN A 93 12.09 10.53 11.94
CA ASN A 93 10.72 10.57 12.47
C ASN A 93 10.12 11.98 12.48
N ARG A 94 10.93 13.02 12.70
CA ARG A 94 10.46 14.42 12.68
C ARG A 94 10.08 14.92 11.30
N GLY A 95 10.52 14.26 10.24
CA GLY A 95 10.18 14.60 8.85
C GLY A 95 8.99 13.82 8.30
N GLN A 96 8.38 12.93 9.10
CA GLN A 96 7.23 12.15 8.68
C GLN A 96 6.00 13.04 8.52
N ALA A 97 5.15 12.70 7.56
CA ALA A 97 3.90 13.39 7.28
C ALA A 97 2.75 12.38 7.14
N PRO A 98 1.50 12.76 7.43
CA PRO A 98 0.34 11.94 7.12
C PRO A 98 0.16 11.76 5.60
N LEU A 99 -0.30 10.58 5.18
CA LEU A 99 -0.60 10.28 3.77
C LEU A 99 -1.64 11.25 3.20
N ASP A 100 -2.68 11.56 3.99
CA ASP A 100 -3.77 12.45 3.60
C ASP A 100 -3.25 13.85 3.21
N ASP A 101 -2.40 14.42 4.06
CA ASP A 101 -1.81 15.75 3.82
C ASP A 101 -0.93 15.74 2.57
N MET A 102 -0.06 14.74 2.42
CA MET A 102 0.80 14.63 1.24
C MET A 102 -0.02 14.43 -0.05
N ALA A 103 -1.02 13.56 -0.03
CA ALA A 103 -1.88 13.30 -1.17
C ALA A 103 -2.60 14.58 -1.62
N ARG A 104 -3.20 15.32 -0.68
CA ARG A 104 -3.88 16.59 -0.97
C ARG A 104 -2.94 17.67 -1.48
N LEU A 105 -1.74 17.81 -0.90
CA LEU A 105 -0.72 18.76 -1.39
C LEU A 105 -0.32 18.47 -2.84
N LEU A 106 -0.32 17.20 -3.24
CA LEU A 106 -0.03 16.78 -4.61
C LEU A 106 -1.24 16.91 -5.57
N GLY A 107 -2.41 17.29 -5.05
CA GLY A 107 -3.66 17.43 -5.81
C GLY A 107 -4.48 16.14 -5.96
N PHE A 108 -4.07 15.06 -5.27
CA PHE A 108 -4.80 13.80 -5.22
C PHE A 108 -5.96 13.86 -4.20
N PRO A 109 -6.91 12.91 -4.26
CA PRO A 109 -8.13 12.96 -3.43
C PRO A 109 -7.88 13.01 -1.92
N GLY A 110 -6.81 12.36 -1.46
CA GLY A 110 -6.59 12.14 -0.04
C GLY A 110 -7.63 11.20 0.56
N LYS A 111 -7.73 11.22 1.89
CA LYS A 111 -8.59 10.35 2.69
C LYS A 111 -10.07 10.59 2.38
N LEU A 112 -10.82 9.50 2.19
CA LEU A 112 -12.27 9.50 2.02
C LEU A 112 -12.95 8.81 3.20
N GLY A 113 -14.07 9.38 3.65
CA GLY A 113 -14.94 8.74 4.63
C GLY A 113 -14.29 8.51 6.01
N LEU A 114 -14.11 7.22 6.34
CA LEU A 114 -13.76 6.72 7.66
C LEU A 114 -12.42 7.28 8.16
N ASP A 115 -12.36 7.67 9.43
CA ASP A 115 -11.10 7.99 10.08
C ASP A 115 -10.43 6.70 10.61
N GLY A 116 -9.13 6.50 10.42
CA GLY A 116 -8.37 5.39 11.02
C GLY A 116 -8.66 5.14 12.51
N SER A 117 -8.92 6.19 13.30
CA SER A 117 -9.36 6.08 14.71
C SER A 117 -10.70 5.35 14.91
N LYS A 118 -11.55 5.35 13.89
CA LYS A 118 -12.89 4.72 13.87
C LYS A 118 -12.90 3.31 13.30
N VAL A 119 -11.77 2.78 12.83
CA VAL A 119 -11.70 1.42 12.26
C VAL A 119 -12.15 0.36 13.26
N TRP A 120 -11.76 0.50 14.53
CA TRP A 120 -12.18 -0.43 15.58
C TRP A 120 -13.68 -0.37 15.84
N GLU A 121 -14.25 0.83 15.95
CA GLU A 121 -15.70 1.03 16.14
C GLU A 121 -16.50 0.45 14.97
N ALA A 122 -16.08 0.74 13.73
CA ALA A 122 -16.68 0.21 12.52
C ALA A 122 -16.60 -1.33 12.46
N TYR A 123 -15.47 -1.90 12.91
CA TYR A 123 -15.30 -3.36 12.96
C TYR A 123 -16.29 -3.99 13.96
N GLN A 124 -16.42 -3.41 15.15
CA GLN A 124 -17.39 -3.87 16.15
C GLN A 124 -18.84 -3.72 15.68
N ALA A 125 -19.13 -2.73 14.83
CA ALA A 125 -20.43 -2.54 14.20
C ALA A 125 -20.67 -3.48 12.99
N GLY A 126 -19.69 -4.29 12.59
CA GLY A 126 -19.80 -5.18 11.44
C GLY A 126 -19.66 -4.48 10.09
N GLU A 127 -19.18 -3.24 10.05
CA GLU A 127 -19.03 -2.42 8.84
C GLU A 127 -17.74 -2.77 8.06
N ILE A 128 -17.50 -4.06 7.83
CA ILE A 128 -16.26 -4.56 7.21
C ILE A 128 -16.06 -3.96 5.82
N GLU A 129 -17.12 -3.84 5.03
CA GLU A 129 -17.04 -3.29 3.67
C GLU A 129 -16.60 -1.82 3.67
N SER A 130 -17.05 -1.03 4.65
CA SER A 130 -16.63 0.36 4.83
C SER A 130 -15.12 0.44 5.09
N ILE A 131 -14.61 -0.42 5.98
CA ILE A 131 -13.18 -0.52 6.29
C ILE A 131 -12.37 -0.92 5.04
N ARG A 132 -12.86 -1.89 4.27
CA ARG A 132 -12.19 -2.35 3.04
C ARG A 132 -12.13 -1.24 2.00
N ASN A 133 -13.22 -0.52 1.78
CA ASN A 133 -13.28 0.62 0.87
C ASN A 133 -12.33 1.74 1.31
N TYR A 134 -12.29 2.04 2.62
CA TYR A 134 -11.32 2.96 3.20
C TYR A 134 -9.88 2.55 2.91
N CYS A 135 -9.49 1.30 3.22
CA CYS A 135 -8.15 0.79 2.94
C CYS A 135 -7.80 0.80 1.44
N ALA A 136 -8.77 0.53 0.57
CA ALA A 136 -8.57 0.59 -0.88
C ALA A 136 -8.24 2.01 -1.33
N THR A 137 -8.92 3.03 -0.78
CA THR A 137 -8.63 4.44 -1.11
C THR A 137 -7.27 4.91 -0.59
N ASP A 138 -6.83 4.43 0.57
CA ASP A 138 -5.47 4.70 1.10
C ASP A 138 -4.39 4.02 0.24
N ALA A 139 -4.63 2.79 -0.22
CA ALA A 139 -3.74 2.11 -1.16
C ALA A 139 -3.68 2.84 -2.51
N ALA A 140 -4.80 3.36 -3.00
CA ALA A 140 -4.86 4.17 -4.21
C ALA A 140 -4.07 5.48 -4.06
N ASN A 141 -4.24 6.22 -2.96
CA ASN A 141 -3.45 7.41 -2.67
C ASN A 141 -1.95 7.09 -2.58
N THR A 142 -1.57 6.02 -1.88
CA THR A 142 -0.18 5.55 -1.81
C THR A 142 0.39 5.30 -3.20
N TYR A 143 -0.36 4.68 -4.10
CA TYR A 143 0.06 4.44 -5.47
C TYR A 143 0.24 5.74 -6.27
N LEU A 144 -0.66 6.72 -6.12
CA LEU A 144 -0.55 8.02 -6.81
C LEU A 144 0.68 8.80 -6.32
N VAL A 145 0.94 8.78 -5.01
CA VAL A 145 2.16 9.37 -4.43
C VAL A 145 3.40 8.62 -4.93
N PHE A 146 3.34 7.29 -5.07
CA PHE A 146 4.41 6.50 -5.67
C PHE A 146 4.70 6.93 -7.12
N GLN A 147 3.68 7.18 -7.94
CA GLN A 147 3.89 7.68 -9.31
C GLN A 147 4.61 9.04 -9.30
N ARG A 148 4.24 9.94 -8.38
CA ARG A 148 4.95 11.22 -8.23
C ARG A 148 6.39 11.01 -7.78
N PHE A 149 6.63 10.06 -6.86
CA PHE A 149 7.96 9.70 -6.40
C PHE A 149 8.83 9.14 -7.54
N GLN A 150 8.27 8.32 -8.42
CA GLN A 150 8.96 7.80 -9.60
C GLN A 150 9.33 8.91 -10.58
N LEU A 151 8.43 9.88 -10.79
CA LEU A 151 8.70 11.06 -11.62
C LEU A 151 9.88 11.88 -11.09
N ILE A 152 9.91 12.24 -9.81
CA ILE A 152 11.00 13.06 -9.24
C ILE A 152 12.35 12.32 -9.23
N ARG A 153 12.33 10.98 -9.30
CA ARG A 153 13.52 10.13 -9.42
C ARG A 153 13.96 9.87 -10.85
N GLY A 154 13.25 10.42 -11.84
CA GLY A 154 13.51 10.20 -13.26
C GLY A 154 13.29 8.74 -13.70
N GLN A 155 12.50 7.96 -12.95
CA GLN A 155 12.13 6.59 -13.33
C GLN A 155 11.02 6.56 -14.38
N CYS A 156 10.27 7.65 -14.49
CA CYS A 156 9.37 7.91 -15.61
C CYS A 156 9.46 9.39 -15.99
N ASP A 157 9.13 9.70 -17.25
CA ASP A 157 8.97 11.08 -17.71
C ASP A 157 7.56 11.63 -17.42
N GLU A 158 7.34 12.89 -17.78
CA GLU A 158 6.06 13.57 -17.54
C GLU A 158 4.91 12.97 -18.37
N GLU A 159 5.18 12.46 -19.56
CA GLU A 159 4.16 11.86 -20.43
C GLU A 159 3.69 10.53 -19.84
N GLN A 160 4.63 9.68 -19.45
CA GLN A 160 4.38 8.41 -18.78
C GLN A 160 3.62 8.61 -17.46
N TYR A 161 4.05 9.59 -16.66
CA TYR A 161 3.36 9.95 -15.42
C TYR A 161 1.90 10.33 -15.67
N ARG A 162 1.64 11.24 -16.62
CA ARG A 162 0.27 11.67 -16.96
C ARG A 162 -0.59 10.52 -17.49
N LYS A 163 -0.01 9.65 -18.33
CA LYS A 163 -0.69 8.45 -18.84
C LYS A 163 -1.11 7.51 -17.72
N GLU A 164 -0.23 7.28 -16.73
CA GLU A 164 -0.57 6.41 -15.60
C GLU A 164 -1.68 7.01 -14.73
N LEU A 165 -1.61 8.32 -14.42
CA LEU A 165 -2.69 8.99 -13.68
C LEU A 165 -4.03 8.91 -14.40
N GLN A 166 -4.03 9.12 -15.72
CA GLN A 166 -5.23 9.00 -16.53
C GLN A 166 -5.78 7.56 -16.49
N LEU A 167 -4.92 6.56 -16.64
CA LEU A 167 -5.31 5.16 -16.55
C LEU A 167 -5.97 4.82 -15.21
N VAL A 168 -5.41 5.29 -14.10
CA VAL A 168 -5.97 5.08 -12.76
C VAL A 168 -7.34 5.76 -12.65
N ARG A 169 -7.44 7.04 -13.03
CA ARG A 169 -8.67 7.82 -12.97
C ARG A 169 -9.79 7.19 -13.80
N GLU A 170 -9.49 6.75 -15.02
CA GLU A 170 -10.44 6.06 -15.88
C GLU A 170 -10.86 4.70 -15.34
N THR A 171 -9.93 3.95 -14.73
CA THR A 171 -10.23 2.64 -14.11
C THR A 171 -11.25 2.82 -12.99
N PHE A 172 -11.05 3.79 -12.11
CA PHE A 172 -11.98 4.08 -11.01
C PHE A 172 -13.32 4.63 -11.50
N ALA A 173 -13.31 5.52 -12.50
CA ALA A 173 -14.54 6.06 -13.08
C ALA A 173 -15.43 4.97 -13.71
N LYS A 174 -14.82 3.87 -14.21
CA LYS A 174 -15.53 2.73 -14.81
C LYS A 174 -15.99 1.67 -13.81
N SER A 175 -15.56 1.72 -12.53
CA SER A 175 -15.86 0.68 -11.53
C SER A 175 -17.35 0.60 -11.16
N GLY A 176 -18.07 1.74 -11.18
CA GLY A 176 -19.45 1.85 -10.71
C GLY A 176 -19.60 1.93 -9.17
N GLU A 177 -18.53 1.68 -8.41
CA GLU A 177 -18.55 1.66 -6.95
C GLU A 177 -18.60 3.09 -6.38
N GLU A 178 -19.35 3.29 -5.29
CA GLU A 178 -19.60 4.62 -4.73
C GLU A 178 -18.33 5.31 -4.23
N HIS A 179 -17.48 4.59 -3.48
CA HIS A 179 -16.24 5.14 -2.95
C HIS A 179 -15.28 5.57 -4.08
N TRP A 180 -15.24 4.87 -5.21
CA TRP A 180 -14.45 5.27 -6.38
C TRP A 180 -15.03 6.49 -7.11
N ARG A 181 -16.35 6.62 -7.18
CA ARG A 181 -16.98 7.84 -7.71
C ARG A 181 -16.64 9.06 -6.85
N GLU A 182 -16.69 8.93 -5.53
CA GLU A 182 -16.28 9.98 -4.61
C GLU A 182 -14.79 10.31 -4.77
N PHE A 183 -13.94 9.28 -4.86
CA PHE A 183 -12.50 9.43 -5.07
C PHE A 183 -12.16 10.23 -6.32
N VAL A 184 -12.74 9.86 -7.47
CA VAL A 184 -12.54 10.59 -8.72
C VAL A 184 -13.12 12.01 -8.65
N GLY A 185 -14.24 12.20 -7.93
CA GLY A 185 -14.87 13.50 -7.73
C GLY A 185 -14.02 14.49 -6.93
N ARG A 186 -13.23 14.02 -5.95
CA ARG A 186 -12.31 14.86 -5.17
C ARG A 186 -10.94 15.07 -5.85
N TRP A 187 -10.69 14.40 -6.98
CA TRP A 187 -9.41 14.48 -7.66
C TRP A 187 -9.28 15.80 -8.46
N SER A 188 -8.61 16.78 -7.85
CA SER A 188 -8.51 18.17 -8.33
C SER A 188 -7.59 18.39 -9.53
N ARG A 189 -6.62 17.49 -9.77
CA ARG A 189 -5.67 17.56 -10.89
C ARG A 189 -5.59 16.23 -11.64
#